data_AF-A0A4Q3FWB0-F1
#
_entry.id   AF-A0A4Q3FWB0-F1
#
_cell.length_a   1.000
_cell.length_b   1.000
_cell.length_c   1.000
_cell.angle_alpha   90.00
_cell.angle_beta   90.00
_cell.angle_gamma   90.00
#
_symmetry.space_group_name_H-M   'P 1'
#
loop_
_entity.id
_entity.type
_entity.pdbx_description
1 polymer ?
#
loop_
_entity_poly.entity_id
_entity_poly.type
_entity_poly.pdbx_seq_one_letter_code
_entity_poly.pdbx_strand_id
1 'polypeptide(L)'
;MNNKALAALALCSGLLSATSALADQPHPWQVDLQAAATSLAAEARWFNHYTLWFIVPITLLVLVLLLVVMVRFRKSANPVPSKTSHNTLIEIIWTVGPVVILLFFAVPSFQILTTQLTQPENPDITIKAIATQWKWSYEYPSVENGPAFDSLILEDKDRAAYGKEDHAKYPRLLAVDNEVVVPVGKTVRLIVTADPEDVIHAFA
;
A
#
# COMPACT_ATOMS: atom_id res chain seq x y z
N MET A 1 -11.94 25.15 41.80
CA MET A 1 -12.60 24.61 40.59
C MET A 1 -12.43 23.09 40.61
N ASN A 2 -13.52 22.33 40.72
CA ASN A 2 -13.48 20.88 40.94
C ASN A 2 -12.75 20.16 39.79
N ASN A 3 -11.80 19.28 40.11
CA ASN A 3 -11.08 18.43 39.14
C ASN A 3 -12.03 17.61 38.26
N LYS A 4 -13.24 17.32 38.75
CA LYS A 4 -14.32 16.67 37.99
C LYS A 4 -14.88 17.54 36.85
N ALA A 5 -14.97 18.85 37.05
CA ALA A 5 -15.42 19.79 36.02
C ALA A 5 -14.36 19.98 34.93
N LEU A 6 -13.08 19.98 35.30
CA LEU A 6 -11.95 20.00 34.36
C LEU A 6 -11.87 18.70 33.53
N ALA A 7 -12.09 17.54 34.16
CA ALA A 7 -12.14 16.26 33.45
C ALA A 7 -13.35 16.19 32.49
N ALA A 8 -14.52 16.66 32.91
CA ALA A 8 -15.70 16.73 32.05
C ALA A 8 -15.50 17.71 30.87
N LEU A 9 -14.86 18.87 31.11
CA LEU A 9 -14.54 19.81 30.04
C LEU A 9 -13.53 19.21 29.06
N ALA A 10 -12.49 18.52 29.54
CA ALA A 10 -11.50 17.86 28.68
C ALA A 10 -12.12 16.73 27.84
N LEU A 11 -13.06 15.97 28.41
CA LEU A 11 -13.81 14.95 27.69
C LEU A 11 -14.70 15.56 26.60
N CYS A 12 -15.43 16.63 26.91
CA CYS A 12 -16.25 17.36 25.93
C CYS A 12 -15.41 18.00 24.82
N SER A 13 -14.27 18.59 25.15
CA SER A 13 -13.33 19.15 24.17
C SER A 13 -12.73 18.07 23.26
N GLY A 14 -12.42 16.89 23.81
CA GLY A 14 -11.95 15.74 23.03
C GLY A 14 -13.00 15.21 22.05
N LEU A 15 -14.28 15.15 22.48
CA LEU A 15 -15.41 14.75 21.63
C LEU A 15 -15.70 15.78 20.52
N LEU A 16 -15.54 17.08 20.80
CA LEU A 16 -15.70 18.15 19.80
C LEU A 16 -14.54 18.23 18.80
N SER A 17 -13.39 17.60 19.11
CA SER A 17 -12.20 17.58 18.25
C SER A 17 -12.05 16.28 17.46
N ALA A 18 -12.99 15.34 17.59
CA ALA A 18 -13.00 14.10 16.83
C ALA A 18 -13.45 14.38 15.38
N THR A 19 -12.53 14.90 14.57
CA THR A 19 -12.73 15.00 13.12
C THR A 19 -12.50 13.62 12.48
N SER A 20 -13.48 13.13 11.72
CA SER A 20 -13.28 11.96 10.87
C SER A 20 -12.31 12.30 9.73
N ALA A 21 -11.19 11.59 9.69
CA ALA A 21 -10.28 11.60 8.54
C ALA A 21 -10.62 10.39 7.68
N LEU A 22 -10.86 10.63 6.39
CA LEU A 22 -10.97 9.55 5.41
C LEU A 22 -9.57 9.07 5.02
N ALA A 23 -9.48 7.79 4.64
CA ALA A 23 -8.28 7.27 4.00
C ALA A 23 -8.01 8.02 2.68
N ASP A 24 -6.75 8.03 2.25
CA ASP A 24 -6.37 8.62 0.97
C ASP A 24 -7.01 7.85 -0.20
N GLN A 25 -7.14 8.49 -1.35
CA GLN A 25 -7.82 7.94 -2.53
C GLN A 25 -7.04 8.25 -3.82
N PRO A 26 -7.25 7.51 -4.92
CA PRO A 26 -6.50 7.77 -6.14
C PRO A 26 -6.88 9.14 -6.75
N HIS A 27 -5.88 9.89 -7.19
CA HIS A 27 -6.08 11.18 -7.85
C HIS A 27 -5.87 11.10 -9.38
N PRO A 28 -6.64 11.86 -10.18
CA PRO A 28 -6.39 11.96 -11.62
C PRO A 28 -4.95 12.37 -11.92
N TRP A 29 -4.30 11.66 -12.84
CA TRP A 29 -2.91 11.91 -13.26
C TRP A 29 -1.84 11.70 -12.19
N GLN A 30 -2.17 11.02 -11.09
CA GLN A 30 -1.17 10.61 -10.10
C GLN A 30 -0.21 9.58 -10.70
N VAL A 31 1.09 9.79 -10.51
CA VAL A 31 2.18 8.94 -11.05
C VAL A 31 2.94 8.17 -9.97
N ASP A 32 2.66 8.44 -8.70
CA ASP A 32 3.25 7.78 -7.54
C ASP A 32 2.15 7.07 -6.72
N LEU A 33 2.56 6.32 -5.70
CA LEU A 33 1.69 5.68 -4.72
C LEU A 33 0.85 6.71 -3.95
N GLN A 34 -0.28 6.25 -3.39
CA GLN A 34 -1.10 7.01 -2.44
C GLN A 34 -0.29 7.45 -1.22
N ALA A 35 -0.77 8.48 -0.53
CA ALA A 35 -0.23 8.94 0.74
C ALA A 35 -0.17 7.78 1.75
N ALA A 36 0.97 7.65 2.44
CA ALA A 36 1.11 6.59 3.43
C ALA A 36 0.27 6.93 4.66
N ALA A 37 -0.72 6.10 4.96
CA ALA A 37 -1.56 6.23 6.15
C ALA A 37 -1.04 5.45 7.38
N THR A 38 0.00 4.61 7.18
CA THR A 38 0.62 3.80 8.24
C THR A 38 2.15 3.90 8.17
N SER A 39 2.83 3.62 9.28
CA SER A 39 4.30 3.52 9.31
C SER A 39 4.81 2.47 8.32
N LEU A 40 4.12 1.33 8.24
CA LEU A 40 4.46 0.27 7.29
C LEU A 40 4.32 0.72 5.83
N ALA A 41 3.24 1.45 5.50
CA ALA A 41 3.07 2.00 4.16
C ALA A 41 4.17 3.03 3.84
N ALA A 42 4.60 3.83 4.83
CA ALA A 42 5.70 4.78 4.64
C ALA A 42 7.03 4.06 4.37
N GLU A 43 7.33 2.98 5.10
CA GLU A 43 8.51 2.12 4.85
C GLU A 43 8.45 1.47 3.46
N ALA A 44 7.30 0.94 3.06
CA ALA A 44 7.11 0.35 1.73
C ALA A 44 7.29 1.39 0.60
N ARG A 45 6.75 2.60 0.77
CA ARG A 45 6.94 3.71 -0.17
C ARG A 45 8.40 4.15 -0.25
N TRP A 46 9.09 4.24 0.88
CA TRP A 46 10.52 4.53 0.92
C TRP A 46 11.32 3.44 0.18
N PHE A 47 11.03 2.17 0.42
CA PHE A 47 11.71 1.06 -0.23
C PHE A 47 11.46 1.05 -1.75
N ASN A 48 10.24 1.36 -2.18
CA ASN A 48 9.93 1.54 -3.60
C ASN A 48 10.83 2.60 -4.24
N HIS A 49 10.93 3.79 -3.64
CA HIS A 49 11.81 4.85 -4.13
C HIS A 49 13.29 4.45 -4.09
N TYR A 50 13.72 3.78 -3.02
CA TYR A 50 15.07 3.25 -2.88
C TYR A 50 15.42 2.31 -4.03
N THR A 51 14.55 1.35 -4.37
CA THR A 51 14.76 0.43 -5.50
C THR A 51 14.74 1.17 -6.84
N LEU A 52 13.86 2.17 -7.01
CA LEU A 52 13.80 3.00 -8.21
C LEU A 52 15.14 3.70 -8.51
N TRP A 53 15.85 4.18 -7.49
CA TRP A 53 17.17 4.79 -7.63
C TRP A 53 18.24 3.86 -8.21
N PHE A 54 18.08 2.55 -8.08
CA PHE A 54 18.98 1.57 -8.70
C PHE A 54 18.50 1.15 -10.08
N ILE A 55 17.21 0.82 -10.23
CA ILE A 55 16.71 0.25 -11.49
C ILE A 55 16.70 1.27 -12.62
N VAL A 56 16.36 2.55 -12.35
CA VAL A 56 16.27 3.58 -13.39
C VAL A 56 17.62 3.80 -14.09
N PRO A 57 18.75 4.01 -13.38
CA PRO A 57 20.07 4.09 -14.03
C PRO A 57 20.46 2.82 -14.80
N ILE A 58 20.12 1.63 -14.31
CA ILE A 58 20.40 0.37 -15.01
C ILE A 58 19.62 0.30 -16.32
N THR A 59 18.33 0.63 -16.29
CA THR A 59 17.49 0.67 -17.49
C THR A 59 18.02 1.70 -18.49
N LEU A 60 18.42 2.88 -18.04
CA LEU A 60 19.03 3.90 -18.90
C LEU A 60 20.38 3.46 -19.48
N LEU A 61 21.22 2.78 -18.70
CA LEU A 61 22.49 2.21 -19.17
C LEU A 61 22.23 1.22 -20.31
N VAL A 62 21.30 0.27 -20.11
CA VAL A 62 20.94 -0.71 -21.14
C VAL A 62 20.38 -0.01 -22.39
N LEU A 63 19.50 0.98 -22.20
CA LEU A 63 18.97 1.79 -23.31
C LEU A 63 20.08 2.47 -24.12
N VAL A 64 21.04 3.13 -23.45
CA VAL A 64 22.16 3.78 -24.10
C VAL A 64 23.03 2.77 -24.86
N LEU A 65 23.35 1.62 -24.26
CA LEU A 65 24.13 0.57 -24.94
C LEU A 65 23.41 0.06 -26.19
N LEU A 66 22.09 -0.13 -26.14
CA LEU A 66 21.30 -0.53 -27.31
C LEU A 66 21.30 0.55 -28.39
N LEU A 67 21.13 1.82 -28.04
CA LEU A 67 21.21 2.95 -28.98
C LEU A 67 22.60 3.04 -29.63
N VAL A 68 23.67 2.85 -28.86
CA VAL A 68 25.04 2.78 -29.37
C VAL A 68 25.16 1.62 -30.37
N VAL A 69 24.65 0.44 -30.04
CA VAL A 69 24.69 -0.71 -30.95
C VAL A 69 23.95 -0.41 -32.26
N MET A 70 22.75 0.14 -32.19
CA MET A 70 21.93 0.48 -33.35
C MET A 70 22.60 1.51 -34.26
N VAL A 71 23.22 2.54 -33.69
CA VAL A 71 23.83 3.62 -34.48
C VAL A 71 25.21 3.25 -34.97
N ARG A 72 26.08 2.70 -34.11
CA ARG A 72 27.50 2.50 -34.38
C ARG A 72 27.83 1.17 -35.06
N PHE A 73 27.06 0.12 -34.79
CA PHE A 73 27.31 -1.23 -35.29
C PHE A 73 26.33 -1.68 -36.39
N ARG A 74 25.49 -0.77 -36.92
CA ARG A 74 24.69 -1.06 -38.12
C ARG A 74 25.58 -1.39 -39.33
N LYS A 75 25.05 -2.20 -40.25
CA LYS A 75 25.76 -2.68 -41.45
C LYS A 75 26.47 -1.58 -42.26
N SER A 76 25.85 -0.40 -42.40
CA SER A 76 26.44 0.71 -43.15
C SER A 76 27.59 1.42 -42.42
N ALA A 77 27.59 1.43 -41.07
CA ALA A 77 28.61 2.10 -40.25
C ALA A 77 29.70 1.13 -39.76
N ASN A 78 29.43 -0.18 -39.77
CA ASN A 78 30.37 -1.23 -39.37
C ASN A 78 30.30 -2.43 -40.32
N PRO A 79 30.81 -2.30 -41.56
CA PRO A 79 30.68 -3.33 -42.59
C PRO A 79 31.48 -4.61 -42.31
N VAL A 80 32.57 -4.52 -41.53
CA VAL A 80 33.38 -5.67 -41.11
C VAL A 80 33.17 -5.87 -39.61
N PRO A 81 32.41 -6.89 -39.17
CA PRO A 81 32.17 -7.14 -37.76
C PRO A 81 33.40 -7.71 -37.06
N SER A 82 33.52 -7.44 -35.75
CA SER A 82 34.52 -8.11 -34.91
C SER A 82 34.24 -9.62 -34.82
N LYS A 83 35.30 -10.40 -34.60
CA LYS A 83 35.27 -11.86 -34.42
C LYS A 83 35.44 -12.28 -32.95
N THR A 84 35.58 -11.33 -32.02
CA THR A 84 35.71 -11.60 -30.59
C THR A 84 34.48 -12.32 -30.07
N SER A 85 34.67 -13.44 -29.38
CA SER A 85 33.57 -14.29 -28.88
C SER A 85 33.37 -14.25 -27.36
N HIS A 86 34.38 -13.86 -26.59
CA HIS A 86 34.32 -13.83 -25.12
C HIS A 86 35.28 -12.79 -24.55
N ASN A 87 35.00 -12.36 -23.32
CA ASN A 87 35.89 -11.52 -22.53
C ASN A 87 35.62 -11.75 -21.04
N THR A 88 36.46 -12.58 -20.42
CA THR A 88 36.32 -13.01 -19.03
C THR A 88 36.26 -11.85 -18.03
N LEU A 89 36.99 -10.76 -18.28
CA LEU A 89 36.97 -9.62 -17.37
C LEU A 89 35.60 -8.94 -17.36
N ILE A 90 35.00 -8.73 -18.53
CA ILE A 90 33.66 -8.11 -18.62
C ILE A 90 32.60 -9.06 -18.08
N GLU A 91 32.76 -10.37 -18.33
CA GLU A 91 31.91 -11.42 -17.77
C GLU A 91 31.86 -11.38 -16.24
N ILE A 92 33.01 -11.24 -15.59
CA ILE A 92 33.07 -11.09 -14.13
C ILE A 92 32.36 -9.82 -13.68
N ILE A 93 32.59 -8.68 -14.35
CA ILE A 93 31.98 -7.38 -13.98
C ILE A 93 30.45 -7.45 -14.05
N TRP A 94 29.88 -7.94 -15.15
CA TRP A 94 28.41 -8.01 -15.29
C TRP A 94 27.77 -9.14 -14.49
N THR A 95 28.55 -10.07 -13.94
CA THR A 95 28.02 -11.15 -13.08
C THR A 95 28.04 -10.70 -11.62
N VAL A 96 29.18 -10.15 -11.17
CA VAL A 96 29.35 -9.68 -9.79
C VAL A 96 28.56 -8.39 -9.53
N GLY A 97 28.52 -7.46 -10.50
CA GLY A 97 27.80 -6.20 -10.38
C GLY A 97 26.33 -6.36 -9.96
N PRO A 98 25.51 -7.14 -10.70
CA PRO A 98 24.14 -7.43 -10.32
C PRO A 98 24.00 -8.13 -8.97
N VAL A 99 24.90 -9.06 -8.63
CA VAL A 99 24.88 -9.73 -7.31
C VAL A 99 25.05 -8.72 -6.18
N VAL A 100 25.99 -7.78 -6.30
CA VAL A 100 26.19 -6.72 -5.30
C VAL A 100 24.94 -5.82 -5.19
N ILE A 101 24.30 -5.47 -6.30
CA ILE A 101 23.06 -4.67 -6.28
C ILE A 101 21.93 -5.42 -5.56
N LEU A 102 21.78 -6.72 -5.78
CA LEU A 102 20.77 -7.53 -5.07
C LEU A 102 21.02 -7.59 -3.57
N LEU A 103 22.28 -7.59 -3.11
CA LEU A 103 22.59 -7.53 -1.68
C LEU A 103 22.10 -6.21 -1.05
N PHE A 104 22.23 -5.09 -1.76
CA PHE A 104 21.69 -3.80 -1.31
C PHE A 104 20.17 -3.79 -1.21
N PHE A 105 19.46 -4.54 -2.05
CA PHE A 105 18.01 -4.69 -1.94
C PHE A 105 17.60 -5.63 -0.79
N ALA A 106 18.32 -6.72 -0.61
CA ALA A 106 17.94 -7.78 0.32
C ALA A 106 17.86 -7.28 1.77
N VAL A 107 18.84 -6.49 2.22
CA VAL A 107 18.92 -6.02 3.62
C VAL A 107 17.67 -5.22 4.05
N PRO A 108 17.33 -4.09 3.42
CA PRO A 108 16.12 -3.34 3.77
C PRO A 108 14.84 -4.14 3.50
N SER A 109 14.81 -4.97 2.45
CA SER A 109 13.64 -5.81 2.14
C SER A 109 13.30 -6.77 3.27
N PHE A 110 14.29 -7.44 3.87
CA PHE A 110 14.05 -8.38 4.97
C PHE A 110 13.62 -7.67 6.26
N GLN A 111 14.13 -6.46 6.53
CA GLN A 111 13.71 -5.66 7.67
C GLN A 111 12.21 -5.32 7.57
N ILE A 112 11.77 -4.78 6.43
CA ILE A 112 10.37 -4.44 6.20
C ILE A 112 9.49 -5.70 6.25
N LEU A 113 9.93 -6.80 5.62
CA LEU A 113 9.19 -8.07 5.68
C LEU A 113 8.99 -8.55 7.13
N THR A 114 10.01 -8.40 7.98
CA THR A 114 9.90 -8.77 9.39
C THR A 114 8.90 -7.87 10.12
N THR A 115 8.90 -6.56 9.85
CA THR A 115 7.91 -5.62 10.38
C THR A 115 6.48 -5.98 9.94
N GLN A 116 6.30 -6.47 8.70
CA GLN A 116 4.99 -6.90 8.19
C GLN A 116 4.47 -8.17 8.88
N LEU A 117 5.36 -9.14 9.10
CA LEU A 117 4.96 -10.46 9.61
C LEU A 117 4.91 -10.50 11.14
N THR A 118 5.61 -9.59 11.83
CA THR A 118 5.63 -9.52 13.29
C THR A 118 4.44 -8.70 13.78
N GLN A 119 3.32 -9.38 14.02
CA GLN A 119 2.13 -8.74 14.56
C GLN A 119 2.29 -8.42 16.04
N PRO A 120 1.84 -7.23 16.52
CA PRO A 120 1.83 -6.92 17.94
C PRO A 120 0.95 -7.91 18.71
N GLU A 121 1.45 -8.40 19.86
CA GLU A 121 0.71 -9.35 20.70
C GLU A 121 -0.57 -8.71 21.28
N ASN A 122 -0.51 -7.43 21.63
CA ASN A 122 -1.58 -6.65 22.26
C ASN A 122 -2.06 -5.51 21.35
N PRO A 123 -3.00 -5.75 20.41
CA PRO A 123 -3.59 -4.69 19.60
C PRO A 123 -4.57 -3.85 20.45
N ASP A 124 -4.72 -2.57 20.12
CA ASP A 124 -5.70 -1.69 20.76
C ASP A 124 -7.14 -2.05 20.36
N ILE A 125 -7.34 -2.53 19.13
CA ILE A 125 -8.64 -2.98 18.62
C ILE A 125 -8.45 -4.19 17.69
N THR A 126 -9.38 -5.14 17.75
CA THR A 126 -9.45 -6.27 16.82
C THR A 126 -10.75 -6.19 16.04
N ILE A 127 -10.64 -6.27 14.71
CA ILE A 127 -11.75 -6.29 13.77
C ILE A 127 -11.66 -7.61 13.00
N LYS A 128 -12.79 -8.28 12.80
CA LYS A 128 -12.89 -9.44 11.92
C LYS A 128 -13.58 -9.00 10.64
N ALA A 129 -12.92 -9.21 9.50
CA ALA A 129 -13.46 -8.98 8.16
C ALA A 129 -13.76 -10.32 7.51
N ILE A 130 -15.02 -10.55 7.18
CA ILE A 130 -15.53 -11.78 6.58
C ILE A 130 -15.96 -11.45 5.15
N ALA A 131 -15.33 -12.08 4.18
CA ALA A 131 -15.75 -11.97 2.79
C ALA A 131 -16.87 -12.97 2.50
N THR A 132 -17.91 -12.49 1.83
CA THR A 132 -18.91 -13.32 1.14
C THR A 132 -19.01 -12.83 -0.29
N GLN A 133 -19.63 -13.58 -1.19
CA GLN A 133 -19.69 -13.18 -2.60
C GLN A 133 -20.22 -11.74 -2.76
N TRP A 134 -19.32 -10.88 -3.22
CA TRP A 134 -19.50 -9.45 -3.52
C TRP A 134 -19.89 -8.53 -2.35
N LYS A 135 -19.57 -8.89 -1.11
CA LYS A 135 -19.67 -7.97 0.04
C LYS A 135 -18.65 -8.31 1.14
N TRP A 136 -18.47 -7.37 2.06
CA TRP A 136 -17.70 -7.60 3.29
C TRP A 136 -18.60 -7.45 4.50
N SER A 137 -18.44 -8.33 5.48
CA SER A 137 -19.08 -8.20 6.79
C SER A 137 -18.01 -7.96 7.84
N TYR A 138 -18.26 -7.03 8.77
CA TYR A 138 -17.32 -6.65 9.81
C TYR A 138 -17.89 -6.89 11.19
N GLU A 139 -17.07 -7.43 12.08
CA GLU A 139 -17.38 -7.62 13.51
C GLU A 139 -16.28 -6.96 14.35
N TYR A 140 -16.66 -6.28 15.44
CA TYR A 140 -15.75 -5.61 16.37
C TYR A 140 -15.69 -6.35 17.72
N PRO A 141 -15.11 -7.58 17.78
CA PRO A 141 -15.19 -8.45 18.96
C PRO A 141 -14.45 -7.92 20.19
N SER A 142 -13.44 -7.04 20.00
CA SER A 142 -12.70 -6.47 21.13
C SER A 142 -13.41 -5.29 21.81
N VAL A 143 -14.54 -4.84 21.25
CA VAL A 143 -15.35 -3.75 21.80
C VAL A 143 -16.57 -4.36 22.49
N GLU A 144 -16.82 -4.00 23.74
CA GLU A 144 -18.01 -4.47 24.46
C GLU A 144 -19.28 -4.00 23.74
N ASN A 145 -20.15 -4.93 23.38
CA ASN A 145 -21.31 -4.69 22.48
C ASN A 145 -20.91 -4.03 21.14
N GLY A 146 -19.74 -4.41 20.60
CA GLY A 146 -19.22 -3.91 19.34
C GLY A 146 -20.17 -4.16 18.17
N PRO A 147 -20.21 -3.24 17.18
CA PRO A 147 -21.10 -3.38 16.04
C PRO A 147 -20.73 -4.58 15.16
N ALA A 148 -21.75 -5.16 14.54
CA ALA A 148 -21.63 -6.13 13.45
C ALA A 148 -22.48 -5.64 12.29
N PHE A 149 -21.90 -5.51 11.10
CA PHE A 149 -22.58 -4.95 9.94
C PHE A 149 -22.02 -5.45 8.61
N ASP A 150 -22.86 -5.41 7.59
CA ASP A 150 -22.49 -5.64 6.20
C ASP A 150 -22.07 -4.32 5.54
N SER A 151 -21.12 -4.43 4.62
CA SER A 151 -20.60 -3.33 3.81
C SER A 151 -20.72 -3.72 2.34
N LEU A 152 -21.61 -3.04 1.64
CA LEU A 152 -21.89 -3.21 0.23
C LEU A 152 -21.40 -1.99 -0.55
N ILE A 153 -21.05 -2.23 -1.81
CA ILE A 153 -20.70 -1.16 -2.74
C ILE A 153 -21.89 -0.20 -2.89
N LEU A 154 -21.62 1.10 -2.79
CA LEU A 154 -22.68 2.10 -2.82
C LEU A 154 -23.14 2.35 -4.26
N GLU A 155 -24.41 2.08 -4.53
CA GLU A 155 -25.04 2.39 -5.81
C GLU A 155 -25.37 3.89 -5.92
N ASP A 156 -25.30 4.44 -7.14
CA ASP A 156 -25.53 5.87 -7.38
C ASP A 156 -26.94 6.33 -6.95
N LYS A 157 -27.94 5.43 -7.00
CA LYS A 157 -29.32 5.71 -6.56
C LYS A 157 -29.47 5.85 -5.04
N ASP A 158 -28.59 5.22 -4.26
CA ASP A 158 -28.71 5.13 -2.80
C ASP A 158 -27.83 6.15 -2.07
N ARG A 159 -26.94 6.85 -2.79
CA ARG A 159 -25.99 7.84 -2.24
C ARG A 159 -26.62 8.89 -1.34
N ALA A 160 -27.78 9.41 -1.75
CA ALA A 160 -28.52 10.42 -1.01
C ALA A 160 -28.94 9.92 0.39
N ALA A 161 -29.36 8.66 0.49
CA ALA A 161 -29.80 8.05 1.75
C ALA A 161 -28.67 7.92 2.78
N TYR A 162 -27.44 7.73 2.30
CA TYR A 162 -26.24 7.61 3.14
C TYR A 162 -25.48 8.94 3.31
N GLY A 163 -25.95 10.04 2.70
CA GLY A 163 -25.26 11.33 2.73
C GLY A 163 -23.92 11.34 1.99
N LYS A 164 -23.77 10.46 0.99
CA LYS A 164 -22.52 10.21 0.23
C LYS A 164 -22.63 10.63 -1.24
N GLU A 165 -23.28 11.77 -1.47
CA GLU A 165 -23.51 12.34 -2.82
C GLU A 165 -22.26 12.96 -3.42
N ASP A 166 -21.33 13.44 -2.59
CA ASP A 166 -20.09 14.06 -3.08
C ASP A 166 -19.14 12.99 -3.64
N HIS A 167 -19.07 12.89 -4.96
CA HIS A 167 -18.17 11.96 -5.66
C HIS A 167 -16.68 12.27 -5.48
N ALA A 168 -16.32 13.51 -5.10
CA ALA A 168 -14.93 13.84 -4.78
C ALA A 168 -14.52 13.24 -3.43
N LYS A 169 -15.47 13.08 -2.50
CA LYS A 169 -15.25 12.47 -1.18
C LYS A 169 -15.57 10.97 -1.15
N TYR A 170 -16.56 10.54 -1.93
CA TYR A 170 -17.07 9.17 -2.00
C TYR A 170 -17.01 8.66 -3.45
N PRO A 171 -15.84 8.20 -3.92
CA PRO A 171 -15.67 7.83 -5.33
C PRO A 171 -16.56 6.67 -5.75
N ARG A 172 -16.90 6.65 -7.03
CA ARG A 172 -17.65 5.54 -7.64
C ARG A 172 -16.82 4.26 -7.58
N LEU A 173 -17.47 3.14 -7.27
CA LEU A 173 -16.87 1.80 -7.08
C LEU A 173 -15.89 1.64 -5.91
N LEU A 174 -15.68 2.69 -5.10
CA LEU A 174 -14.87 2.61 -3.87
C LEU A 174 -15.70 2.89 -2.62
N ALA A 175 -16.67 3.80 -2.72
CA ALA A 175 -17.57 4.09 -1.62
C ALA A 175 -18.48 2.90 -1.32
N VAL A 176 -18.66 2.64 -0.02
CA VAL A 176 -19.58 1.63 0.53
C VAL A 176 -20.70 2.31 1.31
N ASP A 177 -21.74 1.57 1.65
CA ASP A 177 -22.80 2.04 2.54
C ASP A 177 -22.27 2.24 3.98
N ASN A 178 -21.76 1.18 4.60
CA ASN A 178 -21.22 1.17 5.96
C ASN A 178 -19.69 1.08 5.94
N GLU A 179 -19.04 2.05 6.59
CA GLU A 179 -17.58 2.17 6.61
C GLU A 179 -16.97 1.51 7.86
N VAL A 180 -15.80 0.91 7.69
CA VAL A 180 -14.96 0.49 8.81
C VAL A 180 -14.33 1.73 9.43
N VAL A 181 -14.49 1.91 10.74
CA VAL A 181 -13.97 3.07 11.47
C VAL A 181 -12.97 2.60 12.53
N VAL A 182 -11.79 3.19 12.53
CA VAL A 182 -10.71 2.86 13.46
C VAL A 182 -10.16 4.10 14.16
N PRO A 183 -9.69 3.99 15.42
CA PRO A 183 -9.06 5.10 16.11
C PRO A 183 -7.68 5.42 15.53
N VAL A 184 -7.39 6.71 15.37
CA VAL A 184 -6.10 7.19 14.83
C VAL A 184 -4.97 6.92 15.82
N GLY A 185 -3.79 6.53 15.30
CA GLY A 185 -2.58 6.33 16.10
C GLY A 185 -2.62 5.08 16.98
N LYS A 186 -3.52 4.14 16.68
CA LYS A 186 -3.72 2.89 17.41
C LYS A 186 -3.40 1.68 16.55
N THR A 187 -3.03 0.58 17.21
CA THR A 187 -2.74 -0.69 16.55
C THR A 187 -4.04 -1.45 16.31
N VAL A 188 -4.40 -1.61 15.05
CA VAL A 188 -5.58 -2.37 14.60
C VAL A 188 -5.13 -3.77 14.17
N ARG A 189 -5.66 -4.82 14.80
CA ARG A 189 -5.55 -6.19 14.29
C ARG A 189 -6.76 -6.50 13.43
N LEU A 190 -6.53 -6.76 12.14
CA LEU A 190 -7.57 -7.22 11.22
C LEU A 190 -7.44 -8.73 11.01
N ILE A 191 -8.48 -9.48 11.35
CA ILE A 191 -8.59 -10.91 11.06
C ILE A 191 -9.42 -11.05 9.79
N VAL A 192 -8.77 -11.38 8.68
CA VAL A 192 -9.43 -11.53 7.39
C VAL A 192 -9.73 -13.01 7.14
N THR A 193 -10.98 -13.30 6.80
CA THR A 193 -11.42 -14.64 6.42
C THR A 193 -12.52 -14.56 5.35
N ALA A 194 -12.88 -15.68 4.76
CA ALA A 194 -14.04 -15.80 3.89
C ALA A 194 -15.05 -16.75 4.54
N ASP A 195 -16.31 -16.64 4.17
CA ASP A 195 -17.32 -17.63 4.55
C ASP A 195 -16.88 -19.03 4.06
N PRO A 196 -16.91 -20.07 4.92
CA PRO A 196 -16.49 -21.43 4.55
C PRO A 196 -17.21 -22.01 3.32
N GLU A 197 -18.41 -21.53 3.02
CA GLU A 197 -19.21 -21.98 1.87
C GLU A 197 -18.94 -21.16 0.59
N ASP A 198 -18.14 -20.10 0.68
CA ASP A 198 -17.87 -19.15 -0.40
C ASP A 198 -16.43 -19.29 -0.97
N VAL A 199 -16.05 -18.30 -1.79
CA VAL A 199 -14.79 -18.26 -2.53
C VAL A 199 -13.73 -17.40 -1.85
N ILE A 200 -12.50 -17.48 -2.36
CA ILE A 200 -11.38 -16.68 -1.86
C ILE A 200 -11.56 -15.22 -2.25
N HIS A 201 -11.32 -14.33 -1.29
CA HIS A 201 -11.21 -12.88 -1.46
C HIS A 201 -9.94 -12.35 -0.81
N ALA A 202 -9.55 -11.12 -1.14
CA ALA A 202 -8.41 -10.43 -0.55
C ALA A 202 -8.83 -9.05 -0.04
N PHE A 203 -8.42 -8.71 1.18
CA PHE A 203 -8.60 -7.39 1.75
C PHE A 203 -7.35 -6.54 1.46
N ALA A 204 -7.52 -5.40 0.78
CA ALA A 204 -6.42 -4.55 0.33
C ALA A 204 -6.82 -3.08 0.34
#